data_AF-A0A2J8A4K3-F1
#
_entry.id   AF-A0A2J8A4K3-F1
#
_cell.length_a   1.000
_cell.length_b   1.000
_cell.length_c   1.000
_cell.angle_alpha   90.00
_cell.angle_beta   90.00
_cell.angle_gamma   90.00
#
_symmetry.space_group_name_H-M   'P 1'
#
loop_
_entity.id
_entity.type
_entity.pdbx_description
1 polymer ?
#
loop_
_entity_poly.entity_id
_entity_poly.type
_entity_poly.pdbx_seq_one_letter_code
_entity_poly.pdbx_strand_id
1 'polypeptide(L)'
;VKKKVGGGKRYKAVASAKAQGLAEPKWDGPAPPLHVQKKLTRKVHFMDSECRTAPHKSARKKALPDLSTLGAVLDEVAQRKGAAKGQAGDKDQKQRGSAVNSAKQRGHILLEESQRMKQVLRHPLYKQDPIAAITNHLQHTLPPVPPLKKPTQKAGAGKGKRGKGKQAGAMEE
;
A
#
# COMPACT_ATOMS: atom_id res chain seq x y z
N VAL A 1 -22.23 -49.46 0.16
CA VAL A 1 -20.99 -49.40 0.97
C VAL A 1 -19.99 -48.49 0.29
N LYS A 2 -19.85 -47.22 0.72
CA LYS A 2 -18.90 -46.25 0.13
C LYS A 2 -17.68 -46.12 1.06
N LYS A 3 -16.57 -46.79 0.73
CA LYS A 3 -15.29 -46.68 1.48
C LYS A 3 -14.60 -45.36 1.13
N LYS A 4 -14.45 -44.47 2.12
CA LYS A 4 -13.74 -43.19 2.03
C LYS A 4 -12.23 -43.46 2.22
N VAL A 5 -11.51 -43.67 1.13
CA VAL A 5 -10.06 -43.95 1.15
C VAL A 5 -9.29 -42.63 1.28
N GLY A 6 -9.12 -42.15 2.52
CA GLY A 6 -8.38 -40.92 2.82
C GLY A 6 -7.38 -41.04 3.97
N GLY A 7 -6.99 -42.27 4.35
CA GLY A 7 -6.14 -42.53 5.52
C GLY A 7 -4.73 -43.03 5.23
N GLY A 8 -4.45 -43.52 4.01
CA GLY A 8 -3.27 -44.36 3.74
C GLY A 8 -1.90 -43.71 4.01
N LYS A 9 -1.78 -42.40 3.84
CA LYS A 9 -0.50 -41.69 4.09
C LYS A 9 -0.24 -41.43 5.58
N ARG A 10 -1.29 -41.32 6.40
CA ARG A 10 -1.15 -41.00 7.84
C ARG A 10 -0.67 -42.22 8.64
N TYR A 11 -1.14 -43.41 8.27
CA TYR A 11 -0.72 -44.65 8.93
C TYR A 11 0.72 -45.07 8.56
N LYS A 12 1.19 -44.77 7.33
CA LYS A 12 2.57 -45.08 6.93
C LYS A 12 3.62 -44.25 7.68
N ALA A 13 3.35 -42.98 7.98
CA ALA A 13 4.27 -42.12 8.73
C ALA A 13 4.39 -42.51 10.20
N VAL A 14 3.29 -42.96 10.82
CA VAL A 14 3.29 -43.46 12.21
C VAL A 14 4.01 -44.82 12.29
N ALA A 15 3.82 -45.70 11.30
CA ALA A 15 4.52 -46.98 11.23
C ALA A 15 6.04 -46.81 11.04
N SER A 16 6.49 -45.85 10.22
CA SER A 16 7.92 -45.56 10.05
C SER A 16 8.56 -44.94 11.28
N ALA A 17 7.83 -44.11 12.04
CA ALA A 17 8.33 -43.53 13.29
C ALA A 17 8.52 -44.60 14.38
N LYS A 18 7.61 -45.58 14.46
CA LYS A 18 7.73 -46.71 15.39
C LYS A 18 8.91 -47.64 15.05
N ALA A 19 9.24 -47.78 13.76
CA ALA A 19 10.40 -48.57 13.31
C ALA A 19 11.76 -47.93 13.62
N GLN A 20 11.80 -46.63 13.94
CA GLN A 20 13.03 -45.88 14.24
C GLN A 20 13.41 -45.87 15.72
N GLY A 21 12.68 -46.59 16.59
CA GLY A 21 13.04 -46.74 18.00
C GLY A 21 12.98 -45.46 18.83
N LEU A 22 12.38 -44.38 18.30
CA LEU A 22 12.13 -43.17 19.09
C LEU A 22 11.04 -43.48 20.12
N ALA A 23 11.46 -43.56 21.38
CA ALA A 23 10.56 -43.68 22.51
C ALA A 23 9.47 -42.60 22.42
N GLU A 24 8.20 -43.02 22.46
CA GLU A 24 7.09 -42.08 22.52
C GLU A 24 7.31 -41.19 23.76
N PRO A 25 7.26 -39.86 23.61
CA PRO A 25 7.34 -38.98 24.77
C PRO A 25 6.17 -39.33 25.68
N LYS A 26 6.48 -39.96 26.82
CA LYS A 26 5.51 -40.38 27.83
C LYS A 26 4.91 -39.12 28.44
N TRP A 27 3.80 -38.68 27.88
CA TRP A 27 3.02 -37.57 28.41
C TRP A 27 2.10 -38.14 29.49
N ASP A 28 2.45 -37.97 30.78
CA ASP A 28 1.66 -38.43 31.93
C ASP A 28 0.43 -37.54 32.15
N GLY A 29 -0.50 -37.56 31.19
CA GLY A 29 -1.76 -36.83 31.28
C GLY A 29 -2.76 -37.17 30.18
N PRO A 30 -4.06 -36.87 30.36
CA PRO A 30 -5.07 -37.12 29.34
C PRO A 30 -4.69 -36.42 28.03
N ALA A 31 -4.86 -37.13 26.92
CA ALA A 31 -4.47 -36.64 25.61
C ALA A 31 -5.08 -35.24 25.35
N PRO A 32 -4.28 -34.26 24.92
CA PRO A 32 -4.75 -32.89 24.76
C PRO A 32 -5.87 -32.84 23.71
N PRO A 33 -6.86 -31.94 23.85
CA PRO A 33 -7.96 -31.80 22.91
C PRO A 33 -7.49 -31.64 21.45
N LEU A 34 -8.23 -32.19 20.49
CA LEU A 34 -7.84 -32.25 19.06
C LEU A 34 -7.46 -30.89 18.45
N HIS A 35 -8.07 -29.80 18.90
CA HIS A 35 -7.76 -28.46 18.40
C HIS A 35 -6.37 -27.98 18.87
N VAL A 36 -5.90 -28.41 20.04
CA VAL A 36 -4.57 -28.14 20.57
C VAL A 36 -3.53 -28.91 19.78
N GLN A 37 -3.79 -30.19 19.51
CA GLN A 37 -2.92 -31.02 18.67
C GLN A 37 -2.75 -30.43 17.26
N LYS A 38 -3.84 -29.92 16.66
CA LYS A 38 -3.77 -29.20 15.36
C LYS A 38 -2.93 -27.92 15.41
N LYS A 39 -2.97 -27.18 16.52
CA LYS A 39 -2.13 -25.98 16.69
C LYS A 39 -0.66 -26.36 16.85
N LEU A 40 -0.37 -27.39 17.64
CA LEU A 40 1.00 -27.88 17.86
C LEU A 40 1.62 -28.41 16.57
N THR A 41 0.91 -29.28 15.85
CA THR A 41 1.36 -29.80 14.55
C THR A 41 1.63 -28.70 13.52
N ARG A 42 0.79 -27.65 13.46
CA ARG A 42 1.05 -26.48 12.60
C ARG A 42 2.30 -25.71 13.01
N LYS A 43 2.52 -25.51 14.32
CA LYS A 43 3.73 -24.83 14.84
C LYS A 43 4.99 -25.63 14.53
N VAL A 44 4.98 -26.95 14.74
CA VAL A 44 6.10 -27.82 14.38
C VAL A 44 6.39 -27.75 12.89
N HIS A 45 5.35 -27.84 12.04
CA HIS A 45 5.51 -27.71 10.59
C HIS A 45 6.09 -26.36 10.17
N PHE A 46 5.70 -25.28 10.86
CA PHE A 46 6.20 -23.95 10.62
C PHE A 46 7.69 -23.85 10.97
N MET A 47 8.10 -24.34 12.14
CA MET A 47 9.51 -24.37 12.53
C MET A 47 10.36 -25.24 11.60
N ASP A 48 9.85 -26.41 11.20
CA ASP A 48 10.51 -27.25 10.19
C ASP A 48 10.63 -26.53 8.83
N SER A 49 9.63 -25.73 8.45
CA SER A 49 9.67 -24.94 7.21
C SER A 49 10.64 -23.75 7.28
N GLU A 50 10.83 -23.16 8.46
CA GLU A 50 11.78 -22.07 8.67
C GLU A 50 13.23 -22.58 8.77
N CYS A 51 13.46 -23.74 9.39
CA CYS A 51 14.79 -24.37 9.42
C CYS A 51 15.19 -24.97 8.06
N ARG A 52 14.22 -25.34 7.22
CA ARG A 52 14.46 -25.75 5.83
C ARG A 52 14.46 -24.54 4.91
N THR A 53 15.47 -23.68 5.04
CA THR A 53 15.81 -22.67 4.01
C THR A 53 16.32 -23.35 2.75
N ALA A 54 15.43 -23.96 1.97
CA ALA A 54 15.73 -24.38 0.61
C ALA A 54 15.81 -23.13 -0.27
N PRO A 55 16.82 -23.01 -1.16
CA PRO A 55 16.95 -21.83 -2.02
C PRO A 55 15.76 -21.78 -2.98
N HIS A 56 15.01 -20.67 -2.93
CA HIS A 56 14.06 -20.34 -3.97
C HIS A 56 14.82 -20.26 -5.31
N LYS A 57 14.46 -21.15 -6.25
CA LYS A 57 15.00 -21.15 -7.62
C LYS A 57 14.86 -19.74 -8.19
N SER A 58 15.99 -19.09 -8.48
CA SER A 58 16.02 -17.75 -9.04
C SER A 58 15.31 -17.75 -10.40
N ALA A 59 14.18 -17.04 -10.48
CA ALA A 59 13.61 -16.69 -11.76
C ALA A 59 14.66 -15.89 -12.56
N ARG A 60 14.81 -16.27 -13.83
CA ARG A 60 15.75 -15.70 -14.80
C ARG A 60 15.80 -14.18 -14.68
N LYS A 61 16.98 -13.62 -14.37
CA LYS A 61 17.24 -12.18 -14.51
C LYS A 61 17.04 -11.85 -15.98
N LYS A 62 15.92 -11.22 -16.32
CA LYS A 62 15.80 -10.53 -17.61
C LYS A 62 16.84 -9.42 -17.57
N ALA A 63 17.69 -9.37 -18.59
CA ALA A 63 18.67 -8.30 -18.74
C ALA A 63 17.95 -6.95 -18.61
N LEU A 64 18.59 -6.01 -17.93
CA LEU A 64 18.08 -4.65 -17.79
C LEU A 64 17.84 -4.08 -19.20
N PRO A 65 16.68 -3.45 -19.47
CA PRO A 65 16.43 -2.83 -20.75
C PRO A 65 17.50 -1.79 -21.03
N ASP A 66 18.03 -1.80 -22.26
CA ASP A 66 19.00 -0.84 -22.73
C ASP A 66 18.43 0.58 -22.63
N LEU A 67 19.25 1.57 -22.25
CA LEU A 67 18.81 2.93 -21.94
C LEU A 67 18.17 3.64 -23.14
N SER A 68 18.42 3.13 -24.35
CA SER A 68 17.76 3.52 -25.60
C SER A 68 16.25 3.24 -25.63
N THR A 69 15.77 2.27 -24.85
CA THR A 69 14.35 1.89 -24.76
C THR A 69 13.58 2.60 -23.65
N LEU A 70 14.27 3.42 -22.83
CA LEU A 70 13.66 4.14 -21.72
C LEU A 70 12.57 5.13 -22.19
N GLY A 71 12.77 5.78 -23.33
CA GLY A 71 11.79 6.71 -23.91
C GLY A 71 10.46 6.04 -24.22
N ALA A 72 10.48 4.88 -24.89
CA ALA A 72 9.28 4.13 -25.22
C ALA A 72 8.54 3.63 -23.97
N VAL A 73 9.28 3.21 -22.94
CA VAL A 73 8.70 2.77 -21.65
C VAL A 73 8.05 3.94 -20.91
N LEU A 74 8.65 5.14 -20.97
CA LEU A 74 8.08 6.35 -20.36
C LEU A 74 6.80 6.79 -21.07
N ASP A 75 6.76 6.73 -22.40
CA ASP A 75 5.56 7.03 -23.19
C ASP A 75 4.44 6.02 -22.91
N GLU A 76 4.76 4.72 -22.80
CA GLU A 76 3.78 3.70 -22.44
C GLU A 76 3.20 3.90 -21.02
N VAL A 77 4.03 4.32 -20.07
CA VAL A 77 3.60 4.65 -18.69
C VAL A 77 2.74 5.92 -18.67
N ALA A 78 3.06 6.92 -19.49
CA ALA A 78 2.26 8.14 -19.63
C ALA A 78 0.87 7.82 -20.22
N GLN A 79 0.80 6.98 -21.25
CA GLN A 79 -0.46 6.55 -21.86
C GLN A 79 -1.34 5.73 -20.91
N ARG A 80 -0.74 4.86 -20.07
CA ARG A 80 -1.47 4.12 -19.01
C ARG A 80 -2.07 5.04 -17.95
N LYS A 81 -1.42 6.16 -17.62
CA LYS A 81 -1.97 7.19 -16.73
C LYS A 81 -3.11 8.00 -17.37
N GLY A 82 -3.09 8.17 -18.69
CA GLY A 82 -4.17 8.81 -19.45
C GLY A 82 -5.43 7.95 -19.58
N ALA A 83 -5.27 6.64 -19.82
CA ALA A 83 -6.37 5.71 -20.04
C ALA A 83 -7.19 5.37 -18.77
N ALA A 84 -6.66 5.62 -17.57
CA ALA A 84 -7.36 5.39 -16.31
C ALA A 84 -8.43 6.45 -15.95
N LYS A 85 -8.57 7.52 -16.76
CA LYS A 85 -9.55 8.60 -16.54
C LYS A 85 -10.87 8.44 -17.32
N GLY A 86 -11.07 7.31 -18.00
CA GLY A 86 -12.17 7.13 -18.95
C GLY A 86 -13.08 5.93 -18.70
N GLN A 87 -13.48 5.63 -17.47
CA GLN A 87 -14.67 4.81 -17.23
C GLN A 87 -15.50 5.40 -16.08
N ALA A 88 -16.66 5.92 -16.46
CA ALA A 88 -17.70 6.41 -15.57
C ALA A 88 -18.35 5.24 -14.81
N GLY A 89 -18.49 5.40 -13.49
CA GLY A 89 -19.10 4.42 -12.60
C GLY A 89 -19.14 4.93 -11.17
N ASP A 90 -20.26 5.59 -10.86
CA ASP A 90 -20.74 6.10 -9.58
C ASP A 90 -20.32 5.32 -8.32
N LYS A 91 -19.65 6.03 -7.38
CA LYS A 91 -19.96 6.16 -5.94
C LYS A 91 -18.78 6.81 -5.22
N ASP A 92 -19.07 7.77 -4.37
CA ASP A 92 -18.17 8.52 -3.47
C ASP A 92 -17.00 7.72 -2.88
N GLN A 93 -15.94 7.52 -3.66
CA GLN A 93 -14.63 7.32 -3.08
C GLN A 93 -14.14 8.69 -2.63
N LYS A 94 -14.48 9.02 -1.38
CA LYS A 94 -13.68 9.94 -0.56
C LYS A 94 -12.24 9.69 -0.94
N GLN A 95 -11.55 10.72 -1.45
CA GLN A 95 -10.13 10.69 -1.76
C GLN A 95 -9.36 10.38 -0.46
N ARG A 96 -9.37 9.13 -0.03
CA ARG A 96 -8.53 8.62 1.02
C ARG A 96 -7.17 8.59 0.36
N GLY A 97 -6.40 9.67 0.55
CA GLY A 97 -5.03 9.76 0.09
C GLY A 97 -4.30 8.46 0.41
N SER A 98 -3.44 8.01 -0.51
CA SER A 98 -2.57 6.82 -0.46
C SER A 98 -2.41 6.24 0.96
N ALA A 99 -3.42 5.50 1.43
CA ALA A 99 -3.40 5.02 2.78
C ALA A 99 -2.46 3.82 2.81
N VAL A 100 -1.45 3.86 3.69
CA VAL A 100 -0.50 2.76 3.89
C VAL A 100 -1.23 1.66 4.64
N ASN A 101 -2.05 0.91 3.91
CA ASN A 101 -3.04 -0.01 4.48
C ASN A 101 -2.40 -1.25 5.12
N SER A 102 -1.13 -1.57 4.79
CA SER A 102 -0.44 -2.77 5.27
C SER A 102 0.69 -2.48 6.25
N ALA A 103 0.81 -3.30 7.29
CA ALA A 103 1.95 -3.28 8.21
C ALA A 103 3.30 -3.46 7.49
N LYS A 104 3.34 -4.28 6.42
CA LYS A 104 4.55 -4.47 5.61
C LYS A 104 4.96 -3.20 4.87
N GLN A 105 3.98 -2.49 4.30
CA GLN A 105 4.23 -1.22 3.63
C GLN A 105 4.71 -0.16 4.62
N ARG A 106 4.12 -0.11 5.82
CA ARG A 106 4.61 0.77 6.90
C ARG A 106 6.06 0.44 7.26
N GLY A 107 6.41 -0.84 7.39
CA GLY A 107 7.79 -1.26 7.63
C GLY A 107 8.76 -0.83 6.52
N HIS A 108 8.36 -0.95 5.25
CA HIS A 108 9.17 -0.49 4.13
C HIS A 108 9.43 1.01 4.17
N ILE A 109 8.38 1.81 4.39
CA ILE A 109 8.48 3.26 4.50
C ILE A 109 9.40 3.63 5.66
N LEU A 110 9.27 2.98 6.82
CA LEU A 110 10.17 3.23 7.96
C LEU A 110 11.64 2.94 7.61
N LEU A 111 11.92 1.88 6.86
CA LEU A 111 13.28 1.58 6.41
C LEU A 111 13.82 2.65 5.47
N GLU A 112 13.04 3.04 4.46
CA GLU A 112 13.42 4.09 3.50
C GLU A 112 13.66 5.43 4.19
N GLU A 113 12.74 5.87 5.06
CA GLU A 113 12.88 7.12 5.80
C GLU A 113 14.06 7.07 6.77
N SER A 114 14.31 5.92 7.43
CA SER A 114 15.48 5.77 8.30
C SER A 114 16.80 5.90 7.53
N GLN A 115 16.85 5.38 6.29
CA GLN A 115 18.02 5.49 5.43
C GLN A 115 18.21 6.93 4.93
N ARG A 116 17.13 7.59 4.53
CA ARG A 116 17.16 9.00 4.12
C ARG A 116 17.63 9.89 5.27
N MET A 117 17.14 9.68 6.48
CA MET A 117 17.56 10.42 7.67
C MET A 117 19.06 10.24 7.95
N LYS A 118 19.58 9.02 7.85
CA LYS A 118 21.03 8.77 8.00
C LYS A 118 21.86 9.52 6.95
N GLN A 119 21.35 9.68 5.73
CA GLN A 119 22.04 10.45 4.69
C GLN A 119 22.08 11.95 5.02
N VAL A 120 20.95 12.52 5.46
CA VAL A 120 20.87 13.94 5.89
C VAL A 120 21.87 14.22 7.01
N LEU A 121 21.92 13.37 8.04
CA LEU A 121 22.84 13.53 9.18
C LEU A 121 24.33 13.40 8.79
N ARG A 122 24.64 12.69 7.69
CA ARG A 122 26.02 12.57 7.19
C ARG A 122 26.44 13.77 6.34
N HIS A 123 25.50 14.57 5.85
CA HIS A 123 25.78 15.65 4.90
C HIS A 123 26.57 16.80 5.56
N PRO A 124 27.66 17.29 4.95
CA PRO A 124 28.51 18.31 5.55
C PRO A 124 27.77 19.62 5.81
N LEU A 125 26.91 20.08 4.88
CA LEU A 125 26.13 21.30 5.09
C LEU A 125 25.19 21.20 6.29
N TYR A 126 24.61 20.02 6.54
CA TYR A 126 23.69 19.81 7.66
C TYR A 126 24.43 19.82 9.01
N LYS A 127 25.69 19.35 9.03
CA LYS A 127 26.54 19.40 10.24
C LYS A 127 27.01 20.82 10.59
N GLN A 128 27.18 21.68 9.59
CA GLN A 128 27.60 23.06 9.79
C GLN A 128 26.44 23.96 10.23
N ASP A 129 25.34 23.94 9.46
CA ASP A 129 24.13 24.71 9.78
C ASP A 129 22.89 23.92 9.33
N PRO A 130 22.18 23.26 10.27
CA PRO A 130 21.02 22.48 9.94
C PRO A 130 19.85 23.34 9.43
N ILE A 131 19.74 24.59 9.88
CA ILE A 131 18.64 25.48 9.50
C ILE A 131 18.85 25.92 8.04
N ALA A 132 20.05 26.38 7.69
CA ALA A 132 20.36 26.77 6.32
C ALA A 132 20.28 25.61 5.32
N ALA A 133 20.68 24.40 5.74
CA ALA A 133 20.56 23.21 4.90
C ALA A 133 19.08 22.87 4.60
N ILE A 134 18.20 22.99 5.60
CA ILE A 134 16.75 22.75 5.42
C ILE A 134 16.14 23.81 4.51
N THR A 135 16.46 25.10 4.69
CA THR A 135 15.89 26.17 3.85
C THR A 135 16.32 26.03 2.40
N ASN A 136 17.59 25.73 2.15
CA ASN A 136 18.10 25.44 0.81
C ASN A 136 17.37 24.24 0.17
N HIS A 137 17.21 23.14 0.92
CA HIS A 137 16.47 21.98 0.43
C HIS A 137 15.02 22.33 0.05
N LEU A 138 14.31 23.09 0.88
CA LEU A 138 12.94 23.51 0.61
C LEU A 138 12.86 24.43 -0.62
N GLN A 139 13.81 25.33 -0.81
CA GLN A 139 13.86 26.21 -1.99
C GLN A 139 14.00 25.43 -3.30
N HIS A 140 14.72 24.30 -3.29
CA HIS A 140 14.98 23.50 -4.49
C HIS A 140 13.98 22.35 -4.71
N THR A 141 13.26 21.92 -3.68
CA THR A 141 12.29 20.81 -3.79
C THR A 141 10.85 21.25 -3.96
N LEU A 142 10.50 22.45 -3.48
CA LEU A 142 9.15 22.96 -3.63
C LEU A 142 8.96 23.49 -5.07
N PRO A 143 7.84 23.16 -5.73
CA PRO A 143 7.51 23.74 -7.02
C PRO A 143 7.36 25.27 -6.88
N PRO A 144 7.68 26.04 -7.93
CA PRO A 144 7.53 27.48 -7.90
C PRO A 144 6.08 27.84 -7.58
N VAL A 145 5.90 28.71 -6.57
CA VAL A 145 4.58 29.15 -6.14
C VAL A 145 3.86 29.78 -7.33
N PRO A 146 2.65 29.33 -7.70
CA PRO A 146 1.92 29.92 -8.81
C PRO A 146 1.64 31.39 -8.50
N PRO A 147 1.69 32.29 -9.50
CA PRO A 147 1.46 33.71 -9.28
C PRO A 147 0.07 33.90 -8.67
N LEU A 148 0.01 34.61 -7.53
CA LEU A 148 -1.24 34.99 -6.90
C LEU A 148 -2.07 35.77 -7.92
N LYS A 149 -3.20 35.19 -8.35
CA LYS A 149 -4.18 35.90 -9.16
C LYS A 149 -4.67 37.08 -8.34
N LYS A 150 -4.26 38.30 -8.71
CA LYS A 150 -4.81 39.53 -8.14
C LYS A 150 -6.33 39.45 -8.25
N PRO A 151 -7.10 39.71 -7.18
CA PRO A 151 -8.55 39.69 -7.28
C PRO A 151 -8.97 40.74 -8.31
N THR A 152 -9.52 40.28 -9.44
CA THR A 152 -10.19 41.16 -10.39
C THR A 152 -11.43 41.70 -9.70
N GLN A 153 -11.37 42.93 -9.21
CA GLN A 153 -12.54 43.67 -8.80
C GLN A 153 -13.46 43.77 -10.02
N LYS A 154 -14.62 43.11 -9.97
CA LYS A 154 -15.66 43.29 -10.98
C LYS A 154 -16.19 44.72 -10.82
N ALA A 155 -15.65 45.64 -11.62
CA ALA A 155 -16.24 46.96 -11.81
C ALA A 155 -17.63 46.81 -12.46
N GLY A 156 -18.52 47.73 -12.10
CA GLY A 156 -19.98 47.65 -12.24
C GLY A 156 -20.54 47.18 -13.59
N ALA A 157 -21.55 46.31 -13.52
CA ALA A 157 -22.54 46.13 -14.57
C ALA A 157 -23.78 46.96 -14.18
N GLY A 158 -23.99 48.05 -14.91
CA GLY A 158 -25.05 49.01 -14.66
C GLY A 158 -26.46 48.53 -15.05
N LYS A 159 -27.44 49.23 -14.45
CA LYS A 159 -28.64 49.79 -15.09
C LYS A 159 -29.37 48.87 -16.10
N GLY A 160 -30.43 48.21 -15.63
CA GLY A 160 -31.44 47.57 -16.47
C GLY A 160 -32.86 47.76 -15.91
N LYS A 161 -33.62 48.64 -16.58
CA LYS A 161 -35.07 48.91 -16.45
C LYS A 161 -35.92 47.78 -15.83
N ARG A 162 -36.73 48.10 -14.82
CA ARG A 162 -38.08 47.51 -14.67
C ARG A 162 -39.11 48.64 -14.67
N GLY A 163 -39.95 48.61 -15.71
CA GLY A 163 -40.92 49.63 -16.04
C GLY A 163 -42.15 49.62 -15.14
N LYS A 164 -42.61 50.85 -14.89
CA LYS A 164 -43.98 51.35 -14.75
C LYS A 164 -45.12 50.36 -15.08
N GLY A 165 -45.99 50.13 -14.10
CA GLY A 165 -47.37 49.64 -14.25
C GLY A 165 -48.22 50.19 -13.10
N LYS A 166 -49.20 51.04 -13.43
CA LYS A 166 -50.08 51.81 -12.53
C LYS A 166 -51.33 50.99 -12.14
N GLN A 167 -51.71 51.13 -10.87
CA GLN A 167 -53.05 51.22 -10.22
C GLN A 167 -54.32 50.66 -10.91
N ALA A 168 -55.09 49.89 -10.12
CA ALA A 168 -56.50 50.08 -9.71
C ALA A 168 -56.91 48.82 -8.90
N GLY A 169 -57.60 48.79 -7.77
CA GLY A 169 -58.27 49.74 -6.87
C GLY A 169 -58.84 48.89 -5.72
N ALA A 170 -59.04 49.49 -4.55
CA ALA A 170 -59.63 48.85 -3.36
C ALA A 170 -61.00 49.48 -3.07
N MET A 171 -61.94 48.65 -2.56
CA MET A 171 -63.13 48.96 -1.72
C MET A 171 -64.32 49.79 -2.24
N GLU A 172 -65.50 49.15 -2.31
CA GLU A 172 -66.85 49.46 -1.71
C GLU A 172 -67.88 48.63 -2.52
N GLU A 173 -68.51 47.60 -1.93
CA GLU A 173 -69.85 47.59 -1.28
C GLU A 173 -70.97 48.27 -2.09
#